data_AF-A0A0F9CQ43-F1
#
_entry.id   AF-A0A0F9CQ43-F1
#
_cell.length_a   1.000
_cell.length_b   1.000
_cell.length_c   1.000
_cell.angle_alpha   90.00
_cell.angle_beta   90.00
_cell.angle_gamma   90.00
#
_symmetry.space_group_name_H-M   'P 1'
#
loop_
_entity.id
_entity.type
_entity.pdbx_description
1 polymer ?
#
loop_
_entity_poly.entity_id
_entity_poly.type
_entity_poly.pdbx_seq_one_letter_code
_entity_poly.pdbx_strand_id
1 'polypeptide(L)'
;NNAEIENEIRSSFLKSGGRAFVPEKTAAFLPIAEVLKIILDTGGIPCYSVLLDDDKGRCTEYEANKQILLNELLTHNIHCIEFIPSRNHPEILKDYARFFRKNNFLVLFGTAHSTPEEKPLRVCTRDSAFLDEELSGISYDGACIIAAHQYLRARGESGLCGADGTYQDKRFDEFISLGQAVIHRFITN
;
A
#
# COMPACT_ATOMS: atom_id res chain seq x y z
N ASN A 1 14.57 22.03 16.81
CA ASN A 1 14.25 20.76 16.16
C ASN A 1 13.91 21.06 14.70
N ASN A 2 14.65 20.56 13.70
CA ASN A 2 14.45 20.97 12.30
C ASN A 2 13.07 20.56 11.75
N ALA A 3 12.53 19.42 12.20
CA ALA A 3 11.23 18.92 11.77
C ALA A 3 10.05 19.82 12.19
N GLU A 4 10.16 20.50 13.34
CA GLU A 4 9.13 21.42 13.83
C GLU A 4 9.06 22.67 12.94
N ILE A 5 10.21 23.25 12.59
CA ILE A 5 10.30 24.43 11.72
C ILE A 5 9.78 24.10 10.31
N GLU A 6 10.16 22.97 9.74
CA GLU A 6 9.64 22.52 8.44
C GLU A 6 8.12 22.34 8.45
N ASN A 7 7.58 21.75 9.52
CA ASN A 7 6.14 21.57 9.66
C ASN A 7 5.40 22.90 9.85
N GLU A 8 5.98 23.86 10.58
CA GLU A 8 5.44 25.21 10.73
C GLU A 8 5.35 25.89 9.36
N ILE A 9 6.46 25.96 8.61
CA ILE A 9 6.51 26.56 7.26
C ILE A 9 5.47 25.91 6.34
N ARG A 10 5.43 24.58 6.29
CA ARG A 10 4.45 23.84 5.48
C ARG A 10 3.02 24.18 5.87
N SER A 11 2.73 24.26 7.18
CA SER A 11 1.39 24.55 7.69
C SER A 11 0.95 25.99 7.42
N SER A 12 1.85 26.96 7.52
CA SER A 12 1.56 28.39 7.37
C SER A 12 1.48 28.84 5.92
N PHE A 13 2.25 28.22 5.02
CA PHE A 13 2.40 28.69 3.63
C PHE A 13 1.85 27.73 2.58
N LEU A 14 2.07 26.42 2.73
CA LEU A 14 1.93 25.45 1.63
C LEU A 14 0.65 24.59 1.70
N LYS A 15 -0.11 24.61 2.79
CA LYS A 15 -1.41 23.92 2.89
C LYS A 15 -2.53 24.78 2.30
N SER A 16 -3.66 24.14 1.94
CA SER A 16 -4.85 24.86 1.47
C SER A 16 -5.21 26.04 2.37
N GLY A 17 -5.38 27.22 1.76
CA GLY A 17 -5.57 28.50 2.45
C GLY A 17 -4.29 29.27 2.82
N GLY A 18 -3.12 28.65 2.67
CA GLY A 18 -1.81 29.28 2.88
C GLY A 18 -1.40 30.21 1.74
N ARG A 19 -0.57 31.22 2.05
CA ARG A 19 -0.19 32.28 1.10
C ARG A 19 0.60 31.79 -0.12
N ALA A 20 1.24 30.63 -0.02
CA ALA A 20 2.01 30.02 -1.09
C ALA A 20 1.35 28.72 -1.62
N PHE A 21 0.10 28.44 -1.23
CA PHE A 21 -0.63 27.29 -1.74
C PHE A 21 -1.09 27.55 -3.18
N VAL A 22 -0.74 26.63 -4.07
CA VAL A 22 -1.24 26.61 -5.43
C VAL A 22 -2.12 25.37 -5.55
N PRO A 23 -3.42 25.51 -5.87
CA PRO A 23 -4.29 24.36 -6.03
C PRO A 23 -3.83 23.53 -7.23
N GLU A 24 -3.79 22.22 -7.05
CA GLU A 24 -3.49 21.30 -8.12
C GLU A 24 -4.64 21.30 -9.13
N LYS A 25 -4.28 21.32 -10.42
CA LYS A 25 -5.26 21.20 -11.51
C LYS A 25 -5.31 19.75 -11.91
N THR A 26 -6.49 19.21 -12.20
CA THR A 26 -6.64 17.81 -12.68
C THR A 26 -5.76 17.53 -13.90
N ALA A 27 -5.56 18.53 -14.78
CA ALA A 27 -4.67 18.44 -15.93
C ALA A 27 -3.18 18.27 -15.60
N ALA A 28 -2.77 18.43 -14.33
CA ALA A 28 -1.41 18.17 -13.87
C ALA A 28 -1.15 16.67 -13.62
N PHE A 29 -2.20 15.85 -13.59
CA PHE A 29 -2.11 14.40 -13.36
C PHE A 29 -2.38 13.62 -14.63
N LEU A 30 -1.65 12.52 -14.80
CA LEU A 30 -1.96 11.57 -15.87
C LEU A 30 -3.31 10.88 -15.59
N PRO A 31 -4.08 10.53 -16.63
CA PRO A 31 -5.24 9.66 -16.48
C PRO A 31 -4.87 8.36 -15.78
N ILE A 32 -5.75 7.84 -14.92
CA ILE A 32 -5.52 6.60 -14.15
C ILE A 32 -5.10 5.44 -15.06
N ALA A 33 -5.77 5.26 -16.20
CA ALA A 33 -5.45 4.21 -17.15
C ALA A 33 -3.99 4.27 -17.68
N GLU A 34 -3.44 5.48 -17.84
CA GLU A 34 -2.06 5.67 -18.27
C GLU A 34 -1.06 5.35 -17.15
N VAL A 35 -1.36 5.78 -15.92
CA VAL A 35 -0.55 5.44 -14.74
C VAL A 35 -0.50 3.93 -14.54
N LEU A 36 -1.64 3.24 -14.59
CA LEU A 36 -1.73 1.79 -14.46
C LEU A 36 -0.94 1.08 -15.54
N LYS A 37 -1.03 1.55 -16.79
CA LYS A 37 -0.24 1.01 -17.89
C LYS A 37 1.26 1.15 -17.64
N ILE A 38 1.74 2.31 -17.19
CA ILE A 38 3.16 2.52 -16.87
C ILE A 38 3.62 1.53 -15.79
N ILE A 39 2.81 1.33 -14.73
CA ILE A 39 3.13 0.37 -13.67
C ILE A 39 3.24 -1.06 -14.24
N LEU A 40 2.29 -1.49 -15.06
CA LEU A 40 2.29 -2.84 -15.62
C LEU A 40 3.42 -3.06 -16.64
N ASP A 41 3.66 -2.09 -17.52
CA ASP A 41 4.71 -2.14 -18.55
C ASP A 41 6.11 -2.20 -17.92
N THR A 42 6.29 -1.57 -16.74
CA THR A 42 7.53 -1.65 -15.95
C THR A 42 7.63 -2.92 -15.09
N GLY A 43 6.63 -3.81 -15.17
CA GLY A 43 6.60 -5.06 -14.41
C GLY A 43 6.26 -4.86 -12.93
N GLY A 44 5.59 -3.76 -12.59
CA GLY A 44 5.07 -3.50 -11.26
C GLY A 44 3.66 -4.07 -11.05
N ILE A 45 3.18 -3.90 -9.82
CA ILE A 45 1.81 -4.27 -9.41
C ILE A 45 1.06 -2.97 -9.12
N PRO A 46 -0.03 -2.67 -9.84
CA PRO A 46 -0.90 -1.55 -9.48
C PRO A 46 -1.43 -1.71 -8.07
N CYS A 47 -1.15 -0.72 -7.22
CA CYS A 47 -1.46 -0.76 -5.79
C CYS A 47 -2.13 0.55 -5.37
N TYR A 48 -3.23 0.43 -4.61
CA TYR A 48 -3.88 1.57 -4.00
C TYR A 48 -3.38 1.74 -2.56
N SER A 49 -2.79 2.89 -2.25
CA SER A 49 -2.36 3.25 -0.89
C SER A 49 -3.53 3.87 -0.10
N VAL A 50 -3.79 3.35 1.10
CA VAL A 50 -4.95 3.69 1.92
C VAL A 50 -4.56 4.65 3.04
N LEU A 51 -5.35 5.72 3.22
CA LEU A 51 -5.22 6.58 4.40
C LEU A 51 -6.02 6.04 5.59
N LEU A 52 -7.19 5.49 5.29
CA LEU A 52 -8.16 4.83 6.15
C LEU A 52 -8.81 5.80 7.13
N ASP A 53 -8.29 5.96 8.34
CA ASP A 53 -8.94 6.66 9.44
C ASP A 53 -8.09 7.77 10.10
N ASP A 54 -8.79 8.74 10.68
CA ASP A 54 -8.19 9.80 11.50
C ASP A 54 -7.97 9.39 12.96
N ASP A 55 -7.48 10.31 13.79
CA ASP A 55 -7.24 10.11 15.22
C ASP A 55 -8.52 9.88 16.05
N LYS A 56 -9.70 10.06 15.44
CA LYS A 56 -11.01 9.78 16.05
C LYS A 56 -11.65 8.52 15.46
N GLY A 57 -10.92 7.75 14.66
CA GLY A 57 -11.40 6.52 14.02
C GLY A 57 -12.40 6.78 12.89
N ARG A 58 -12.47 8.01 12.36
CA ARG A 58 -13.36 8.34 11.24
C ARG A 58 -12.64 8.04 9.95
N CYS A 59 -13.21 7.16 9.14
CA CYS A 59 -12.66 6.87 7.83
C CYS A 59 -12.80 8.07 6.88
N THR A 60 -11.91 8.19 5.89
CA THR A 60 -12.06 9.19 4.82
C THR A 60 -13.37 8.95 4.06
N GLU A 61 -13.94 10.01 3.46
CA GLU A 61 -15.20 9.89 2.69
C GLU A 61 -15.09 8.83 1.59
N TYR A 62 -13.94 8.78 0.91
CA TYR A 62 -13.69 7.84 -0.18
C TYR A 62 -13.53 6.39 0.31
N GLU A 63 -12.96 6.18 1.50
CA GLU A 63 -12.61 4.84 2.00
C GLU A 63 -13.62 4.30 3.02
N ALA A 64 -14.58 5.11 3.48
CA ALA A 64 -15.51 4.76 4.56
C ALA A 64 -16.38 3.53 4.29
N ASN A 65 -16.61 3.19 3.02
CA ASN A 65 -17.36 1.99 2.64
C ASN A 65 -16.48 0.99 1.89
N LYS A 66 -16.07 -0.06 2.60
CA LYS A 66 -15.25 -1.18 2.08
C LYS A 66 -15.74 -1.76 0.76
N GLN A 67 -17.06 -1.94 0.59
CA GLN A 67 -17.62 -2.56 -0.60
C GLN A 67 -17.58 -1.62 -1.81
N ILE A 68 -17.85 -0.32 -1.59
CA ILE A 68 -17.74 0.69 -2.64
C ILE A 68 -16.28 0.82 -3.07
N LEU A 69 -15.35 0.92 -2.11
CA LEU A 69 -13.93 0.99 -2.41
C LEU A 69 -13.45 -0.24 -3.18
N LEU A 70 -13.84 -1.45 -2.77
CA LEU A 70 -13.52 -2.69 -3.49
C LEU A 70 -13.99 -2.64 -4.94
N ASN A 71 -15.26 -2.26 -5.16
CA ASN A 71 -15.82 -2.20 -6.51
C ASN A 71 -15.08 -1.18 -7.39
N GLU A 72 -14.74 -0.01 -6.84
CA GLU A 72 -14.01 1.04 -7.55
C GLU A 72 -12.58 0.60 -7.91
N LEU A 73 -11.88 -0.11 -7.02
CA LEU A 73 -10.56 -0.65 -7.36
C LEU A 73 -10.66 -1.71 -8.46
N LEU A 74 -11.69 -2.55 -8.42
CA LEU A 74 -11.91 -3.59 -9.44
C LEU A 74 -12.31 -3.02 -10.81
N THR A 75 -13.02 -1.89 -10.89
CA THR A 75 -13.32 -1.23 -12.18
C THR A 75 -12.05 -0.78 -12.89
N HIS A 76 -11.00 -0.50 -12.13
CA HIS A 76 -9.66 -0.18 -12.61
C HIS A 76 -8.70 -1.38 -12.66
N ASN A 77 -9.18 -2.60 -12.40
CA ASN A 77 -8.38 -3.82 -12.34
C ASN A 77 -7.19 -3.72 -11.35
N ILE A 78 -7.41 -3.02 -10.23
CA ILE A 78 -6.46 -2.92 -9.12
C ILE A 78 -6.84 -4.00 -8.09
N HIS A 79 -5.87 -4.87 -7.77
CA HIS A 79 -6.03 -5.99 -6.85
C HIS A 79 -5.01 -5.98 -5.70
N CYS A 80 -4.28 -4.88 -5.54
CA CYS A 80 -3.33 -4.69 -4.46
C CYS A 80 -3.66 -3.43 -3.67
N ILE A 81 -3.58 -3.54 -2.34
CA ILE A 81 -3.88 -2.46 -1.42
C ILE A 81 -2.79 -2.38 -0.35
N GLU A 82 -2.29 -1.17 -0.09
CA GLU A 82 -1.27 -0.91 0.92
C GLU A 82 -1.83 -0.01 2.03
N PHE A 83 -1.83 -0.51 3.26
CA PHE A 83 -2.19 0.30 4.42
C PHE A 83 -0.95 0.96 5.04
N ILE A 84 -1.18 2.01 5.83
CA ILE A 84 -0.15 2.70 6.60
C ILE A 84 -0.49 2.58 8.10
N PRO A 85 -0.17 1.43 8.75
CA PRO A 85 -0.68 1.13 10.09
C PRO A 85 -0.42 2.19 11.15
N SER A 86 0.68 2.92 11.05
CA SER A 86 1.06 4.00 11.98
C SER A 86 0.05 5.17 11.98
N ARG A 87 -0.85 5.21 10.99
CA ARG A 87 -1.95 6.17 10.90
C ARG A 87 -3.29 5.59 11.36
N ASN A 88 -3.38 4.30 11.64
CA ASN A 88 -4.68 3.63 11.76
C ASN A 88 -4.91 3.04 13.14
N HIS A 89 -6.17 3.06 13.58
CA HIS A 89 -6.57 2.29 14.76
C HIS A 89 -6.45 0.79 14.45
N PRO A 90 -5.82 -0.01 15.34
CA PRO A 90 -5.54 -1.44 15.08
C PRO A 90 -6.78 -2.24 14.66
N GLU A 91 -7.92 -2.03 15.32
CA GLU A 91 -9.16 -2.76 15.03
C GLU A 91 -9.74 -2.42 13.64
N ILE A 92 -9.68 -1.15 13.23
CA ILE A 92 -10.17 -0.71 11.92
C ILE A 92 -9.25 -1.25 10.82
N LEU A 93 -7.93 -1.12 11.02
CA LEU A 93 -6.92 -1.69 10.12
C LEU A 93 -7.15 -3.19 9.91
N LYS A 94 -7.36 -3.93 11.00
CA LYS A 94 -7.56 -5.37 10.98
C LYS A 94 -8.83 -5.79 10.24
N ASP A 95 -9.92 -5.08 10.49
CA ASP A 95 -11.19 -5.30 9.78
C ASP A 95 -11.06 -5.07 8.26
N TYR A 96 -10.37 -3.98 7.85
CA TYR A 96 -10.14 -3.71 6.43
C TYR A 96 -9.16 -4.70 5.78
N ALA A 97 -8.04 -5.01 6.43
CA ALA A 97 -7.06 -5.98 5.93
C ALA A 97 -7.70 -7.35 5.70
N ARG A 98 -8.51 -7.84 6.66
CA ARG A 98 -9.28 -9.09 6.52
C ARG A 98 -10.27 -9.03 5.36
N PHE A 99 -11.00 -7.93 5.23
CA PHE A 99 -11.98 -7.76 4.17
C PHE A 99 -11.33 -7.84 2.79
N PHE A 100 -10.23 -7.12 2.56
CA PHE A 100 -9.54 -7.14 1.27
C PHE A 100 -8.86 -8.49 1.00
N ARG A 101 -8.24 -9.10 2.02
CA ARG A 101 -7.65 -10.45 1.91
C ARG A 101 -8.70 -11.50 1.50
N LYS A 102 -9.89 -11.45 2.10
CA LYS A 102 -11.02 -12.34 1.77
C LYS A 102 -11.54 -12.13 0.35
N ASN A 103 -11.36 -10.94 -0.22
CA ASN A 103 -11.72 -10.63 -1.60
C ASN A 103 -10.52 -10.77 -2.56
N ASN A 104 -9.52 -11.60 -2.21
CA ASN A 104 -8.37 -11.94 -3.06
C ASN A 104 -7.42 -10.77 -3.41
N PHE A 105 -7.40 -9.72 -2.59
CA PHE A 105 -6.41 -8.65 -2.75
C PHE A 105 -5.07 -9.03 -2.13
N LEU A 106 -3.98 -8.60 -2.77
CA LEU A 106 -2.67 -8.51 -2.14
C LEU A 106 -2.71 -7.35 -1.14
N VAL A 107 -2.61 -7.67 0.15
CA VAL A 107 -2.59 -6.69 1.24
C VAL A 107 -1.15 -6.45 1.67
N LEU A 108 -0.74 -5.19 1.70
CA LEU A 108 0.59 -4.73 2.08
C LEU A 108 0.51 -3.73 3.24
N PHE A 109 1.63 -3.58 3.95
CA PHE A 109 1.78 -2.60 5.01
C PHE A 109 3.06 -1.79 4.82
N GLY A 110 2.91 -0.48 4.71
CA GLY A 110 4.02 0.47 4.58
C GLY A 110 4.14 1.38 5.79
N THR A 111 5.32 1.94 6.01
CA THR A 111 5.54 2.96 7.05
C THR A 111 5.21 4.38 6.57
N ALA A 112 5.16 4.59 5.25
CA ALA A 112 5.02 5.89 4.58
C ALA A 112 5.95 6.98 5.17
N HIS A 113 7.15 6.57 5.57
CA HIS A 113 8.13 7.44 6.20
C HIS A 113 8.56 8.54 5.22
N SER A 114 8.12 9.76 5.51
CA SER A 114 8.24 10.94 4.64
C SER A 114 8.55 12.22 5.43
N THR A 115 8.88 12.08 6.72
CA THR A 115 9.20 13.18 7.63
C THR A 115 10.60 12.98 8.21
N PRO A 116 11.29 14.05 8.68
CA PRO A 116 12.60 13.91 9.32
C PRO A 116 12.59 13.21 10.70
N GLU A 117 11.41 12.80 11.19
CA GLU A 117 11.25 12.16 12.50
C GLU A 117 11.78 10.72 12.48
N GLU A 118 12.64 10.36 13.42
CA GLU A 118 13.12 8.97 13.53
C GLU A 118 11.97 8.02 13.89
N LYS A 119 11.51 7.22 12.91
CA LYS A 119 10.45 6.21 13.08
C LYS A 119 11.01 4.81 12.96
N PRO A 120 10.44 3.81 13.64
CA PRO A 120 10.84 2.42 13.48
C PRO A 120 10.73 1.97 12.02
N LEU A 121 11.72 1.22 11.54
CA LEU A 121 11.62 0.51 10.26
C LEU A 121 10.58 -0.62 10.30
N ARG A 122 10.39 -1.22 11.49
CA ARG A 122 9.34 -2.19 11.72
C ARG A 122 7.99 -1.48 11.77
N VAL A 123 7.03 -1.99 11.00
CA VAL A 123 5.67 -1.45 10.95
C VAL A 123 5.01 -1.51 12.33
N CYS A 124 4.49 -0.38 12.78
CA CYS A 124 3.72 -0.22 14.00
C CYS A 124 2.36 0.44 13.71
N THR A 125 1.39 0.22 14.57
CA THR A 125 0.09 0.88 14.56
C THR A 125 0.17 2.28 15.17
N ARG A 126 -0.92 3.07 15.10
CA ARG A 126 -0.98 4.45 15.62
C ARG A 126 -0.60 4.58 17.10
N ASP A 127 -0.92 3.57 17.91
CA ASP A 127 -0.56 3.48 19.33
C ASP A 127 0.91 3.04 19.57
N SER A 128 1.72 2.98 18.51
CA SER A 128 3.10 2.49 18.52
C SER A 128 3.26 1.02 18.90
N ALA A 129 2.18 0.24 18.95
CA ALA A 129 2.27 -1.20 19.07
C ALA A 129 2.73 -1.83 17.74
N PHE A 130 3.42 -2.96 17.81
CA PHE A 130 3.70 -3.72 16.59
C PHE A 130 2.44 -4.45 16.11
N LEU A 131 2.44 -4.80 14.82
CA LEU A 131 1.40 -5.66 14.25
C LEU A 131 1.25 -6.94 15.09
N ASP A 132 0.00 -7.34 15.35
CA ASP A 132 -0.29 -8.60 16.00
C ASP A 132 0.08 -9.79 15.10
N GLU A 133 -0.09 -11.02 15.59
CA GLU A 133 0.30 -12.23 14.86
C GLU A 133 -0.39 -12.34 13.50
N GLU A 134 -1.67 -11.96 13.42
CA GLU A 134 -2.44 -12.07 12.19
C GLU A 134 -2.01 -11.03 11.16
N LEU A 135 -1.89 -9.77 11.55
CA LEU A 135 -1.42 -8.70 10.66
C LEU A 135 0.05 -8.92 10.27
N SER A 136 0.87 -9.46 11.17
CA SER A 136 2.24 -9.87 10.85
C SER A 136 2.27 -10.99 9.82
N GLY A 137 1.37 -11.98 9.93
CA GLY A 137 1.20 -13.04 8.94
C GLY A 137 0.81 -12.50 7.57
N ILE A 138 -0.21 -11.63 7.51
CA ILE A 138 -0.62 -10.96 6.27
C ILE A 138 0.54 -10.14 5.67
N SER A 139 1.29 -9.43 6.51
CA SER A 139 2.47 -8.66 6.11
C SER A 139 3.52 -9.54 5.44
N TYR A 140 3.83 -10.68 6.06
CA TYR A 140 4.83 -11.61 5.56
C TYR A 140 4.38 -12.31 4.27
N ASP A 141 3.12 -12.74 4.19
CA ASP A 141 2.53 -13.26 2.95
C ASP A 141 2.66 -12.24 1.81
N GLY A 142 2.34 -10.97 2.08
CA GLY A 142 2.47 -9.89 1.11
C GLY A 142 3.90 -9.70 0.61
N ALA A 143 4.87 -9.68 1.53
CA ALA A 143 6.29 -9.62 1.19
C ALA A 143 6.75 -10.81 0.33
N CYS A 144 6.29 -12.02 0.66
CA CYS A 144 6.59 -13.23 -0.13
C CYS A 144 6.00 -13.12 -1.54
N ILE A 145 4.74 -12.70 -1.68
CA ILE A 145 4.09 -12.55 -2.98
C ILE A 145 4.84 -11.53 -3.85
N ILE A 146 5.26 -10.40 -3.29
CA ILE A 146 6.09 -9.41 -4.00
C ILE A 146 7.43 -10.04 -4.44
N ALA A 147 8.12 -10.73 -3.53
CA ALA A 147 9.40 -11.36 -3.84
C ALA A 147 9.29 -12.37 -4.98
N ALA A 148 8.26 -13.23 -4.95
CA ALA A 148 7.97 -14.18 -6.02
C ALA A 148 7.62 -13.48 -7.34
N HIS A 149 6.78 -12.43 -7.29
CA HIS A 149 6.46 -11.63 -8.48
C HIS A 149 7.74 -11.06 -9.11
N GLN A 150 8.58 -10.37 -8.33
CA GLN A 150 9.82 -9.78 -8.82
C GLN A 150 10.79 -10.83 -9.36
N TYR A 151 10.91 -11.98 -8.67
CA TYR A 151 11.75 -13.10 -9.11
C TYR A 151 11.34 -13.64 -10.49
N LEU A 152 10.04 -13.82 -10.72
CA LEU A 152 9.49 -14.32 -11.99
C LEU A 152 9.63 -13.26 -13.09
N ARG A 153 9.29 -11.99 -12.82
CA ARG A 153 9.40 -10.90 -13.79
C ARG A 153 10.84 -10.70 -14.26
N ALA A 154 11.81 -10.78 -13.35
CA ALA A 154 13.24 -10.70 -13.68
C ALA A 154 13.73 -11.82 -14.63
N ARG A 155 12.97 -12.91 -14.75
CA ARG A 155 13.25 -14.04 -15.66
C ARG A 155 12.43 -14.01 -16.96
N GLY A 156 11.63 -12.96 -17.16
CA GLY A 156 10.70 -12.88 -18.29
C GLY A 156 9.46 -13.77 -18.13
N GLU A 157 9.22 -14.31 -16.94
CA GLU A 157 8.06 -15.15 -16.64
C GLU A 157 6.86 -14.29 -16.18
N SER A 158 5.68 -14.91 -16.17
CA SER A 158 4.47 -14.27 -15.66
C SER A 158 4.48 -14.24 -14.13
N GLY A 159 4.58 -13.03 -13.56
CA GLY A 159 4.38 -12.80 -12.14
C GLY A 159 2.89 -12.71 -11.78
N LEU A 160 2.60 -12.17 -10.59
CA LEU A 160 1.22 -11.97 -10.11
C LEU A 160 0.37 -11.13 -11.08
N CYS A 161 0.97 -10.09 -11.67
CA CYS A 161 0.37 -9.27 -12.72
C CYS A 161 1.16 -9.43 -14.02
N GLY A 162 0.45 -9.55 -15.15
CA GLY A 162 1.01 -9.46 -16.50
C GLY A 162 0.99 -8.02 -17.03
N ALA A 163 1.77 -7.75 -18.08
CA ALA A 163 1.79 -6.42 -18.72
C ALA A 163 0.44 -6.05 -19.38
N ASP A 164 -0.39 -7.05 -19.69
CA ASP A 164 -1.76 -6.92 -20.19
C ASP A 164 -2.79 -6.65 -19.08
N GLY A 165 -2.37 -6.60 -17.82
CA GLY A 165 -3.23 -6.46 -16.65
C GLY A 165 -3.79 -7.78 -16.12
N THR A 166 -3.42 -8.94 -16.67
CA THR A 166 -3.89 -10.23 -16.14
C THR A 166 -3.41 -10.41 -14.69
N TYR A 167 -4.34 -10.71 -13.77
CA TYR A 167 -4.06 -10.92 -12.35
C TYR A 167 -4.27 -12.39 -11.95
N GLN A 168 -3.30 -12.97 -11.24
CA GLN A 168 -3.27 -14.41 -10.90
C GLN A 168 -3.57 -14.69 -9.42
N ASP A 169 -4.75 -14.27 -8.95
CA ASP A 169 -5.17 -14.37 -7.54
C ASP A 169 -5.22 -15.81 -7.00
N LYS A 170 -5.68 -16.77 -7.82
CA LYS A 170 -5.81 -18.20 -7.46
C LYS A 170 -4.49 -18.90 -7.11
N ARG A 171 -3.36 -18.21 -7.27
CA ARG A 171 -2.02 -18.77 -7.06
C ARG A 171 -1.31 -18.20 -5.83
N PHE A 172 -1.99 -17.46 -4.95
CA PHE A 172 -1.37 -16.84 -3.78
C PHE A 172 -0.50 -17.82 -2.97
N ASP A 173 -0.96 -19.04 -2.71
CA ASP A 173 -0.18 -20.04 -1.96
C ASP A 173 1.13 -20.44 -2.67
N GLU A 174 1.11 -20.51 -4.00
CA GLU A 174 2.30 -20.77 -4.81
C GLU A 174 3.28 -19.58 -4.75
N PHE A 175 2.76 -18.35 -4.85
CA PHE A 175 3.55 -17.12 -4.74
C PHE A 175 4.15 -16.97 -3.33
N ILE A 176 3.40 -17.29 -2.28
CA ILE A 176 3.89 -17.28 -0.90
C ILE A 176 5.03 -18.29 -0.77
N SER A 177 4.82 -19.54 -1.20
CA SER A 177 5.83 -20.60 -1.12
C SER A 177 7.12 -20.25 -1.88
N LEU A 178 7.00 -19.77 -3.12
CA LEU A 178 8.14 -19.32 -3.92
C LEU A 178 8.83 -18.11 -3.27
N GLY A 179 8.04 -17.14 -2.80
CA GLY A 179 8.53 -15.92 -2.16
C GLY A 179 9.35 -16.20 -0.91
N GLN A 180 8.87 -17.11 -0.06
CA GLN A 180 9.60 -17.58 1.11
C GLN A 180 10.96 -18.19 0.71
N ALA A 181 10.98 -19.05 -0.32
CA ALA A 181 12.22 -19.64 -0.81
C ALA A 181 13.19 -18.58 -1.37
N VAL A 182 12.68 -17.59 -2.11
CA VAL A 182 13.47 -16.47 -2.64
C VAL A 182 14.06 -15.64 -1.50
N ILE A 183 13.23 -15.20 -0.54
CA ILE A 183 13.67 -14.39 0.61
C ILE A 183 14.74 -15.15 1.40
N HIS A 184 14.50 -16.41 1.75
CA HIS A 184 15.48 -17.23 2.47
C HIS A 184 16.80 -17.33 1.69
N ARG A 185 16.75 -17.59 0.38
CA ARG A 185 17.94 -17.69 -0.46
C ARG A 185 18.82 -16.45 -0.43
N PHE A 186 18.27 -15.25 -0.22
CA PHE A 186 19.03 -14.00 -0.19
C PHE A 186 19.44 -13.55 1.22
N ILE A 187 18.73 -13.97 2.28
CA ILE A 187 19.03 -13.60 3.66
C ILE A 187 20.00 -14.58 4.34
N THR A 188 20.07 -15.83 3.87
CA THR A 188 20.96 -16.86 4.47
C THR A 188 22.33 -17.02 3.79
N ASN A 189 22.64 -16.21 2.76
CA ASN A 189 24.00 -16.08 2.22
C ASN A 189 24.77 -14.98 2.93
#